data_AF-A0A4R5EVD6-F1
#
_entry.id   AF-A0A4R5EVD6-F1
#
_cell.length_a   1.000
_cell.length_b   1.000
_cell.length_c   1.000
_cell.angle_alpha   90.00
_cell.angle_beta   90.00
_cell.angle_gamma   90.00
#
_symmetry.space_group_name_H-M   'P 1'
#
loop_
_entity.id
_entity.type
_entity.pdbx_description
1 polymer ?
#
loop_
_entity_poly.entity_id
_entity_poly.type
_entity_poly.pdbx_seq_one_letter_code
_entity_poly.pdbx_strand_id
1 'polypeptide(L)'
;MARRLNKDLLHPAIAEKVWLAFVRGDFAEAVFTAMCTVEVAVREAGGLAQKQVGTKLMQAAFGQGGPLRDPEANAAEQDRLMHLFIGAMGSYKNPYSHRNVALEDAGEATEIVTLARHLLRIVDARRPALQERQTDEA
;
A
#
# COMPACT_ATOMS: atom_id res chain seq x y z
N MET A 1 16.53 3.01 24.39
CA MET A 1 15.10 3.37 24.37
C MET A 1 14.46 2.66 23.18
N ALA A 2 13.54 1.72 23.41
CA ALA A 2 12.84 1.05 22.33
C ALA A 2 11.99 2.07 21.56
N ARG A 3 12.29 2.30 20.27
CA ARG A 3 11.38 3.03 19.36
C ARG A 3 10.12 2.19 19.21
N ARG A 4 9.09 2.50 20.00
CA ARG A 4 7.79 1.86 19.88
C ARG A 4 7.04 2.48 18.70
N LEU A 5 6.42 1.65 17.88
CA LEU A 5 5.49 2.09 16.84
C LEU A 5 4.29 2.79 17.49
N ASN A 6 4.10 4.08 17.18
CA ASN A 6 2.95 4.83 17.67
C ASN A 6 1.70 4.50 16.83
N LYS A 7 0.70 3.88 17.46
CA LYS A 7 -0.56 3.47 16.81
C LYS A 7 -1.28 4.64 16.15
N ASP A 8 -1.29 5.81 16.77
CA ASP A 8 -2.04 6.98 16.29
C ASP A 8 -1.43 7.61 15.03
N LEU A 9 -0.16 7.28 14.76
CA LEU A 9 0.50 7.68 13.53
C LEU A 9 0.23 6.70 12.39
N LEU A 10 -0.41 5.55 12.63
CA LEU A 10 -0.70 4.58 11.56
C LEU A 10 -1.93 4.97 10.75
N HIS A 11 -2.00 4.43 9.53
CA HIS A 11 -3.18 4.59 8.69
C HIS A 11 -4.33 3.75 9.25
N PRO A 12 -5.59 4.24 9.31
CA PRO A 12 -6.72 3.51 9.90
C PRO A 12 -6.86 2.07 9.38
N ALA A 13 -6.62 1.84 8.09
CA ALA A 13 -6.71 0.53 7.46
C ALA A 13 -5.73 -0.52 8.03
N ILE A 14 -4.61 -0.10 8.65
CA ILE A 14 -3.59 -1.00 9.19
C ILE A 14 -3.38 -0.86 10.70
N ALA A 15 -3.88 0.23 11.31
CA ALA A 15 -3.48 0.68 12.64
C ALA A 15 -3.63 -0.39 13.72
N GLU A 16 -4.74 -1.11 13.74
CA GLU A 16 -5.00 -2.12 14.78
C GLU A 16 -4.15 -3.38 14.57
N LYS A 17 -4.27 -4.03 13.40
CA LYS A 17 -3.64 -5.32 13.13
C LYS A 17 -2.11 -5.23 13.17
N VAL A 18 -1.54 -4.19 12.54
CA VAL A 18 -0.09 -3.99 12.49
C VAL A 18 0.45 -3.65 13.88
N TRP A 19 -0.23 -2.80 14.64
CA TRP A 19 0.20 -2.47 16.00
C TRP A 19 0.18 -3.71 16.90
N LEU A 20 -0.87 -4.54 16.84
CA LEU A 20 -0.96 -5.78 17.63
C LEU A 20 0.15 -6.78 17.29
N ALA A 21 0.52 -6.94 16.02
CA ALA A 21 1.66 -7.77 15.63
C ALA A 21 2.98 -7.16 16.14
N PHE A 22 3.15 -5.85 15.98
CA PHE A 22 4.37 -5.15 16.36
C PHE A 22 4.66 -5.23 17.87
N VAL A 23 3.66 -5.05 18.73
CA VAL A 23 3.85 -5.12 20.19
C VAL A 23 4.14 -6.54 20.69
N ARG A 24 3.84 -7.57 19.89
CA ARG A 24 4.19 -8.97 20.16
C ARG A 24 5.60 -9.34 19.68
N GLY A 25 6.26 -8.46 18.94
CA GLY A 25 7.54 -8.74 18.29
C GLY A 25 7.41 -9.46 16.94
N ASP A 26 6.19 -9.62 16.43
CA ASP A 26 5.91 -10.26 15.16
C ASP A 26 6.15 -9.28 14.00
N PHE A 27 7.38 -8.81 13.81
CA PHE A 27 7.69 -7.72 12.89
C PHE A 27 7.49 -8.09 11.42
N ALA A 28 7.87 -9.30 11.02
CA ALA A 28 7.63 -9.80 9.66
C ALA A 28 6.12 -9.80 9.33
N GLU A 29 5.29 -10.22 10.29
CA GLU A 29 3.83 -10.21 10.14
C GLU A 29 3.27 -8.77 10.08
N ALA A 30 3.80 -7.88 10.91
CA ALA A 30 3.42 -6.46 10.90
C ALA A 30 3.70 -5.82 9.53
N VAL A 31 4.90 -6.07 8.97
CA VAL A 31 5.29 -5.59 7.63
C VAL A 31 4.44 -6.22 6.53
N PHE A 32 4.27 -7.55 6.56
CA PHE A 32 3.46 -8.26 5.58
C PHE A 32 2.02 -7.75 5.57
N THR A 33 1.39 -7.67 6.74
CA THR A 33 0.02 -7.14 6.88
C THR A 33 -0.08 -5.71 6.36
N ALA A 34 0.89 -4.84 6.68
CA ALA A 34 0.88 -3.45 6.21
C ALA A 34 0.96 -3.37 4.67
N MET A 35 1.91 -4.08 4.06
CA MET A 35 2.13 -4.03 2.61
C MET A 35 1.04 -4.78 1.83
N CYS A 36 0.50 -5.87 2.37
CA CYS A 36 -0.67 -6.56 1.82
C CYS A 36 -1.88 -5.62 1.79
N THR A 37 -2.07 -4.82 2.83
CA THR A 37 -3.15 -3.83 2.88
C THR A 37 -2.96 -2.74 1.82
N VAL A 38 -1.73 -2.30 1.53
CA VAL A 38 -1.46 -1.39 0.40
C VAL A 38 -1.88 -2.03 -0.92
N GLU A 39 -1.54 -3.31 -1.15
CA GLU A 39 -1.90 -4.03 -2.38
C GLU A 39 -3.43 -4.13 -2.55
N VAL A 40 -4.14 -4.46 -1.47
CA VAL A 40 -5.61 -4.50 -1.46
C VAL A 40 -6.19 -3.11 -1.73
N ALA A 41 -5.72 -2.08 -1.05
CA ALA A 41 -6.23 -0.72 -1.21
C ALA A 41 -6.04 -0.19 -2.64
N VAL A 42 -4.89 -0.45 -3.28
CA VAL A 42 -4.65 -0.09 -4.69
C VAL A 42 -5.66 -0.80 -5.60
N ARG A 43 -5.89 -2.10 -5.38
CA ARG A 43 -6.81 -2.88 -6.20
C ARG A 43 -8.24 -2.40 -6.09
N GLU A 44 -8.70 -2.14 -4.87
CA GLU A 44 -10.04 -1.64 -4.59
C GLU A 44 -10.24 -0.23 -5.14
N ALA A 45 -9.30 0.68 -4.90
CA ALA A 45 -9.39 2.05 -5.40
C ALA A 45 -9.37 2.12 -6.93
N GLY A 46 -8.67 1.19 -7.59
CA GLY A 46 -8.64 1.10 -9.05
C GLY A 46 -9.76 0.26 -9.68
N GLY A 47 -10.63 -0.39 -8.89
CA GLY A 47 -11.64 -1.32 -9.42
C GLY A 47 -11.05 -2.48 -10.23
N LEU A 48 -9.83 -2.93 -9.86
CA LEU A 48 -9.05 -3.90 -10.62
C LEU A 48 -9.40 -5.35 -10.24
N ALA A 49 -9.18 -6.29 -11.17
CA ALA A 49 -9.57 -7.68 -10.97
C ALA A 49 -8.72 -8.38 -9.89
N GLN A 50 -9.32 -9.30 -9.13
CA GLN A 50 -8.64 -10.04 -8.04
C GLN A 50 -7.39 -10.81 -8.49
N LYS A 51 -7.33 -11.20 -9.77
CA LYS A 51 -6.16 -11.89 -10.35
C LYS A 51 -4.92 -10.99 -10.51
N GLN A 52 -5.08 -9.67 -10.42
CA GLN A 52 -3.97 -8.73 -10.53
C GLN A 52 -3.34 -8.53 -9.15
N VAL A 53 -2.07 -8.90 -9.04
CA VAL A 53 -1.29 -8.83 -7.80
C VAL A 53 0.12 -8.30 -8.07
N GLY A 54 0.80 -7.85 -7.01
CA GLY A 54 2.19 -7.41 -7.04
C GLY A 54 2.46 -6.30 -8.05
N THR A 55 3.56 -6.42 -8.78
CA THR A 55 4.02 -5.40 -9.73
C THR A 55 3.03 -5.15 -10.87
N LYS A 56 2.38 -6.22 -11.37
CA LYS A 56 1.38 -6.13 -12.44
C LYS A 56 0.16 -5.31 -12.01
N LEU A 57 -0.25 -5.41 -10.75
CA LEU A 57 -1.32 -4.59 -10.19
C LEU A 57 -0.92 -3.12 -10.16
N MET A 58 0.29 -2.81 -9.69
CA MET A 58 0.78 -1.42 -9.62
C MET A 58 0.90 -0.78 -11.00
N GLN A 59 1.35 -1.53 -12.01
CA GLN A 59 1.38 -1.09 -13.41
C GLN A 59 -0.02 -0.82 -13.96
N ALA A 60 -0.99 -1.71 -13.67
CA ALA A 60 -2.37 -1.50 -14.11
C ALA A 60 -3.03 -0.29 -13.42
N ALA A 61 -2.70 -0.03 -12.16
CA ALA A 61 -3.29 1.06 -11.38
C ALA A 61 -2.71 2.44 -11.73
N PHE A 62 -1.38 2.56 -11.83
CA PHE A 62 -0.67 3.86 -11.97
C PHE A 62 -0.03 4.07 -13.35
N GLY A 63 0.06 3.01 -14.16
CA GLY A 63 0.60 3.09 -15.52
C GLY A 63 -0.30 3.89 -16.46
N GLN A 64 0.10 3.98 -17.72
CA GLN A 64 -0.63 4.76 -18.73
C GLN A 64 -2.09 4.29 -18.84
N GLY A 65 -3.05 5.21 -18.66
CA GLY A 65 -4.48 4.92 -18.63
C GLY A 65 -4.98 4.25 -17.34
N GLY A 66 -4.11 4.09 -16.33
CA GLY A 66 -4.46 3.49 -15.05
C GLY A 66 -5.39 4.39 -14.22
N PRO A 67 -6.34 3.81 -13.47
CA PRO A 67 -7.38 4.54 -12.74
C PRO A 67 -6.86 5.38 -11.56
N LEU A 68 -5.65 5.10 -11.06
CA LEU A 68 -5.01 5.86 -9.97
C LEU A 68 -3.90 6.80 -10.48
N ARG A 69 -3.76 6.93 -11.81
CA ARG A 69 -2.79 7.86 -12.40
C ARG A 69 -3.27 9.28 -12.21
N ASP A 70 -2.38 10.14 -11.70
CA ASP A 70 -2.67 11.56 -11.49
C ASP A 70 -2.72 12.32 -12.82
N PRO A 71 -3.88 12.79 -13.30
CA PRO A 71 -3.95 13.50 -14.58
C PRO A 71 -3.23 14.86 -14.56
N GLU A 72 -3.05 15.46 -13.37
CA GLU A 72 -2.47 16.81 -13.23
C GLU A 72 -0.93 16.80 -13.16
N ALA A 73 -0.33 15.65 -12.83
CA ALA A 73 1.12 15.50 -12.78
C ALA A 73 1.72 15.34 -14.18
N ASN A 74 2.98 15.77 -14.36
CA ASN A 74 3.66 15.53 -15.63
C ASN A 74 3.97 14.03 -15.83
N ALA A 75 4.19 13.61 -17.08
CA ALA A 75 4.40 12.21 -17.42
C ALA A 75 5.53 11.54 -16.62
N ALA A 76 6.64 12.25 -16.38
CA ALA A 76 7.77 11.72 -15.64
C ALA A 76 7.44 11.49 -14.15
N GLU A 77 6.66 12.37 -13.52
CA GLU A 77 6.19 12.22 -12.14
C GLU A 77 5.21 11.06 -11.99
N GLN A 78 4.27 10.94 -12.93
CA GLN A 78 3.33 9.81 -12.97
C GLN A 78 4.09 8.47 -13.02
N ASP A 79 5.11 8.38 -13.89
CA ASP A 79 5.90 7.16 -14.05
C ASP A 79 6.79 6.88 -12.83
N ARG A 80 7.36 7.91 -12.20
CA ARG A 80 8.14 7.77 -10.96
C ARG A 80 7.26 7.28 -9.81
N LEU A 81 6.03 7.76 -9.70
CA LEU A 81 5.10 7.28 -8.68
C LEU A 81 4.74 5.81 -8.90
N MET A 82 4.45 5.42 -10.15
CA MET A 82 4.26 4.01 -10.51
C MET A 82 5.48 3.18 -10.10
N HIS A 83 6.69 3.62 -10.43
CA HIS A 83 7.92 2.92 -10.08
C HIS A 83 8.14 2.81 -8.56
N LEU A 84 7.75 3.83 -7.78
CA LEU A 84 7.77 3.78 -6.32
C LEU A 84 6.89 2.64 -5.79
N PHE A 85 5.64 2.53 -6.27
CA PHE A 85 4.73 1.46 -5.86
C PHE A 85 5.23 0.07 -6.29
N ILE A 86 5.72 -0.06 -7.53
CA ILE A 86 6.33 -1.30 -8.03
C ILE A 86 7.52 -1.71 -7.16
N GLY A 87 8.43 -0.77 -6.87
CA GLY A 87 9.61 -1.00 -6.05
C GLY A 87 9.23 -1.39 -4.62
N ALA A 88 8.31 -0.66 -3.99
CA ALA A 88 7.87 -0.97 -2.62
C ALA A 88 7.24 -2.37 -2.52
N MET A 89 6.38 -2.75 -3.47
CA MET A 89 5.79 -4.10 -3.50
C MET A 89 6.83 -5.19 -3.75
N GLY A 90 7.74 -4.94 -4.70
CA GLY A 90 8.82 -5.84 -5.04
C GLY A 90 9.77 -6.10 -3.88
N SER A 91 10.08 -5.06 -3.11
CA SER A 91 11.05 -5.14 -2.01
C SER A 91 10.45 -5.63 -0.69
N TYR A 92 9.23 -5.21 -0.35
CA TYR A 92 8.72 -5.38 1.03
C TYR A 92 7.50 -6.29 1.17
N LYS A 93 6.84 -6.67 0.07
CA LYS A 93 5.72 -7.64 0.12
C LYS A 93 6.11 -8.98 -0.46
N ASN A 94 6.73 -8.97 -1.65
CA ASN A 94 7.04 -10.19 -2.39
C ASN A 94 7.99 -11.13 -1.64
N PRO A 95 9.06 -10.68 -0.95
CA PRO A 95 9.93 -11.59 -0.22
C PRO A 95 9.20 -12.34 0.90
N TYR A 96 8.37 -11.63 1.68
CA TYR A 96 7.56 -12.20 2.76
C TYR A 96 6.41 -13.08 2.25
N SER A 97 6.04 -12.97 0.97
CA SER A 97 5.01 -13.81 0.34
C SER A 97 5.57 -15.12 -0.23
N HIS A 98 6.88 -15.18 -0.51
CA HIS A 98 7.51 -16.31 -1.21
C HIS A 98 8.56 -17.04 -0.36
N ARG A 99 9.06 -16.42 0.71
CA ARG A 99 10.11 -16.96 1.57
C ARG A 99 9.82 -16.57 3.01
N ASN A 100 10.27 -17.41 3.96
CA ASN A 100 10.24 -17.08 5.37
C ASN A 100 11.40 -16.12 5.69
N VAL A 101 11.17 -14.81 5.51
CA VAL A 101 12.16 -13.77 5.78
C VAL A 101 12.09 -13.42 7.26
N ALA A 102 13.14 -13.72 8.01
CA ALA A 102 13.27 -13.27 9.39
C ALA A 102 13.47 -11.74 9.40
N LEU A 103 12.57 -11.04 10.09
CA LEU A 103 12.70 -9.62 10.39
C LEU A 103 12.67 -9.47 11.90
N GLU A 104 13.84 -9.19 12.48
CA GLU A 104 14.01 -9.09 13.94
C GLU A 104 14.27 -7.65 14.39
N ASP A 105 14.63 -6.76 13.45
CA ASP A 105 14.84 -5.35 13.75
C ASP A 105 13.51 -4.56 13.75
N ALA A 106 13.10 -4.14 14.95
CA ALA A 106 11.96 -3.25 15.15
C ALA A 106 12.10 -1.90 14.43
N GLY A 107 13.34 -1.42 14.25
CA GLY A 107 13.65 -0.19 13.53
C GLY A 107 13.28 -0.29 12.06
N GLU A 108 13.84 -1.27 11.36
CA GLU A 108 13.50 -1.58 9.97
C GLU A 108 11.99 -1.81 9.79
N ALA A 109 11.36 -2.59 10.68
CA ALA A 109 9.92 -2.81 10.64
C ALA A 109 9.11 -1.50 10.76
N THR A 110 9.54 -0.58 11.63
CA THR A 110 8.91 0.73 11.79
C THR A 110 9.00 1.57 10.52
N GLU A 111 10.15 1.55 9.85
CA GLU A 111 10.38 2.29 8.60
C GLU A 111 9.48 1.78 7.48
N ILE A 112 9.41 0.46 7.31
CA ILE A 112 8.58 -0.17 6.28
C ILE A 112 7.08 0.05 6.56
N VAL A 113 6.65 -0.07 7.82
CA VAL A 113 5.25 0.22 8.20
C VAL A 113 4.90 1.69 7.96
N THR A 114 5.84 2.60 8.23
CA THR A 114 5.66 4.03 7.96
C THR A 114 5.59 4.33 6.48
N LEU A 115 6.39 3.63 5.66
CA LEU A 115 6.29 3.67 4.20
C LEU A 115 4.90 3.18 3.74
N ALA A 116 4.42 2.03 4.24
CA ALA A 116 3.10 1.50 3.90
C ALA A 116 1.98 2.49 4.24
N ARG A 117 2.05 3.16 5.40
CA ARG A 117 1.14 4.26 5.76
C ARG A 117 1.19 5.39 4.73
N HIS A 118 2.37 5.80 4.29
CA HIS A 118 2.50 6.86 3.30
C HIS A 118 1.87 6.45 1.95
N LEU A 119 2.11 5.22 1.51
CA LEU A 119 1.51 4.68 0.29
C LEU A 119 -0.02 4.63 0.38
N LEU A 120 -0.59 4.22 1.51
CA LEU A 120 -2.05 4.22 1.73
C LEU A 120 -2.64 5.62 1.60
N ARG A 121 -1.98 6.64 2.17
CA ARG A 121 -2.44 8.04 2.02
C ARG A 121 -2.42 8.51 0.58
N ILE A 122 -1.44 8.06 -0.23
CA ILE A 122 -1.42 8.35 -1.66
C ILE A 122 -2.61 7.66 -2.33
N VAL A 123 -2.88 6.39 -2.03
CA VAL A 123 -4.03 5.67 -2.58
C VAL A 123 -5.34 6.38 -2.26
N ASP A 124 -5.53 6.84 -1.02
CA ASP A 124 -6.74 7.58 -0.67
C ASP A 124 -6.88 8.88 -1.44
N ALA A 125 -5.78 9.62 -1.65
CA ALA A 125 -5.78 10.84 -2.45
C ALA A 125 -6.01 10.58 -3.95
N ARG A 126 -5.72 9.38 -4.45
CA ARG A 126 -5.93 8.98 -5.85
C ARG A 126 -7.22 8.22 -6.08
N ARG A 127 -7.93 7.84 -5.02
CA ARG A 127 -9.20 7.15 -5.13
C ARG A 127 -10.14 8.05 -5.93
N PRO A 128 -10.68 7.58 -7.07
CA PRO A 128 -11.72 8.33 -7.76
C PRO A 128 -12.82 8.61 -6.74
N ALA A 129 -13.25 9.88 -6.62
CA ALA A 129 -14.50 10.15 -5.95
C ALA A 129 -15.50 9.20 -6.58
N LEU A 130 -16.15 8.35 -5.76
CA LEU A 130 -17.20 7.47 -6.23
C LEU A 130 -18.11 8.34 -7.07
N GLN A 131 -18.05 8.19 -8.40
CA GLN A 131 -18.99 8.88 -9.26
C GLN A 131 -20.32 8.39 -8.75
N GLU A 132 -21.08 9.28 -8.12
CA GLU A 132 -22.48 9.11 -7.82
C GLU A 132 -23.16 8.90 -9.18
N ARG A 133 -23.08 7.66 -9.69
CA ARG A 133 -23.88 7.15 -10.78
C ARG A 133 -25.22 6.76 -10.16
N GLN A 134 -25.90 7.76 -9.62
CA GLN A 134 -27.30 7.96 -9.90
C GLN A 134 -27.26 8.68 -11.26
N THR A 135 -27.24 8.01 -12.41
CA THR A 135 -28.47 7.58 -13.11
C THR A 135 -29.70 7.96 -12.27
N ASP A 136 -30.31 9.15 -12.42
CA ASP A 136 -30.66 9.79 -13.69
C ASP A 136 -31.07 8.73 -14.71
N GLU A 137 -32.12 7.97 -14.36
CA GLU A 137 -33.05 7.30 -15.29
C GLU A 137 -34.09 6.47 -14.51
N ALA A 138 -35.21 7.11 -14.16
CA ALA A 138 -36.59 6.72 -14.54
C ALA A 138 -37.62 7.60 -13.81
#